data_AF-A0A353SBM7-F1
#
_entry.id   AF-A0A353SBM7-F1
#
_cell.length_a   1.000
_cell.length_b   1.000
_cell.length_c   1.000
_cell.angle_alpha   90.00
_cell.angle_beta   90.00
_cell.angle_gamma   90.00
#
_symmetry.space_group_name_H-M   'P 1'
#
loop_
_entity.id
_entity.type
_entity.pdbx_description
1 polymer ?
#
loop_
_entity_poly.entity_id
_entity_poly.type
_entity_poly.pdbx_seq_one_letter_code
_entity_poly.pdbx_strand_id
1 'polypeptide(L)' 'RAVLGGTSYAYDSGGDPLAIPSLTLRQLRAFHRRHYCARNCRIFLYGDIATEEQLDFLDGAVMQKLRSGGRAVP' A
#
# COMPACT_ATOMS: atom_id res chain seq x y z
N ARG A 1 1.64 -27.07 3.91
CA ARG A 1 2.31 -26.31 2.82
C ARG A 1 1.20 -25.57 2.06
N ALA A 2 1.33 -24.27 1.81
CA ALA A 2 0.30 -23.49 1.11
C ALA A 2 0.03 -24.06 -0.29
N VAL A 3 -1.23 -24.02 -0.71
CA VAL A 3 -1.69 -24.52 -2.02
C VAL A 3 -1.04 -23.73 -3.17
N LEU A 4 -0.74 -22.44 -2.96
CA LEU A 4 -0.14 -21.53 -3.94
C LEU A 4 1.37 -21.33 -3.68
N GLY A 5 2.11 -22.44 -3.65
CA GLY A 5 3.57 -22.43 -3.50
C GLY A 5 4.28 -21.65 -4.62
N GLY A 6 5.25 -20.80 -4.25
CA GLY A 6 5.99 -19.95 -5.19
C GLY A 6 5.43 -18.53 -5.37
N THR A 7 4.31 -18.22 -4.72
CA THR A 7 3.72 -16.87 -4.68
C THR A 7 3.84 -16.24 -3.30
N SER A 8 3.47 -14.96 -3.16
CA SER A 8 3.38 -14.29 -1.85
C SER A 8 2.41 -15.00 -0.87
N TYR A 9 1.43 -15.76 -1.37
CA TYR A 9 0.50 -16.54 -0.54
C TYR A 9 1.12 -17.78 0.11
N ALA A 10 2.38 -18.08 -0.21
CA ALA A 10 3.14 -19.09 0.52
C ALA A 10 3.61 -18.60 1.90
N TYR A 11 3.52 -17.30 2.17
CA TYR A 11 3.96 -16.65 3.40
C TYR A 11 2.78 -16.13 4.21
N ASP A 12 2.94 -16.08 5.53
CA ASP A 12 1.96 -15.45 6.41
C ASP A 12 2.15 -13.92 6.39
N SER A 13 1.18 -13.20 5.83
CA SER A 13 1.20 -11.73 5.78
C SER A 13 1.01 -11.07 7.14
N GLY A 14 0.39 -11.77 8.12
CA GLY A 14 0.30 -11.31 9.50
C GLY A 14 1.65 -11.39 10.23
N GLY A 15 2.56 -12.21 9.72
CA GLY A 15 3.89 -12.43 10.25
C GLY A 15 3.96 -13.65 11.16
N ASP A 16 4.99 -14.46 10.97
CA ASP A 16 5.35 -15.55 11.87
C ASP A 16 5.97 -14.98 13.16
N PRO A 17 5.47 -15.32 14.36
CA PRO A 17 6.05 -14.87 15.65
C PRO A 17 7.56 -15.06 15.77
N LEU A 18 8.12 -16.11 15.16
CA LEU A 18 9.55 -16.36 15.17
C LEU A 18 10.34 -15.46 14.22
N ALA A 19 9.68 -14.95 13.17
CA ALA A 19 10.30 -14.08 12.16
C ALA A 19 10.12 -12.59 12.46
N ILE A 20 9.03 -12.18 13.12
CA ILE A 20 8.72 -10.76 13.43
C ILE A 20 9.90 -10.03 14.09
N PRO A 21 10.63 -10.58 15.09
CA PRO A 21 11.74 -9.88 15.73
C PRO A 21 12.89 -9.52 14.79
N SER A 22 13.00 -10.20 13.64
CA SER A 22 14.04 -9.90 12.64
C SER A 22 13.71 -8.70 11.74
N LEU A 23 12.49 -8.16 11.81
CA LEU A 23 12.06 -7.04 10.98
C LEU A 23 12.75 -5.74 11.41
N THR A 24 13.50 -5.13 10.49
CA THR A 24 14.17 -3.85 10.72
C THR A 24 13.30 -2.67 10.31
N LEU A 25 13.47 -1.52 10.99
CA LEU A 25 12.80 -0.27 10.63
C LEU A 25 13.08 0.16 9.17
N ARG A 26 14.29 -0.13 8.67
CA ARG A 26 14.67 0.16 7.28
C ARG A 26 13.84 -0.64 6.29
N GLN A 27 13.64 -1.93 6.54
CA GLN A 27 12.79 -2.79 5.72
C GLN A 27 11.34 -2.31 5.75
N LEU A 28 10.82 -1.96 6.93
CA LEU A 28 9.47 -1.42 7.07
C LEU A 28 9.27 -0.13 6.26
N ARG A 29 10.20 0.83 6.37
CA ARG A 29 10.14 2.09 5.62
C ARG A 29 10.26 1.86 4.11
N ALA A 30 11.07 0.90 3.68
CA ALA A 30 11.21 0.55 2.26
C ALA A 30 9.92 -0.08 1.71
N PHE A 31 9.28 -0.98 2.47
CA PHE A 31 8.01 -1.57 2.12
C PHE A 31 6.92 -0.50 1.94
N HIS A 32 6.78 0.42 2.90
CA HIS A 32 5.81 1.52 2.82
C HIS A 32 6.03 2.38 1.57
N ARG A 33 7.27 2.83 1.32
CA ARG A 33 7.58 3.64 0.12
C ARG A 33 7.25 2.91 -1.19
N ARG A 34 7.46 1.60 -1.24
CA ARG A 34 7.20 0.80 -2.45
C ARG A 34 5.70 0.61 -2.70
N HIS A 35 4.94 0.30 -1.65
CA HIS A 35 3.54 -0.16 -1.81
C HIS A 35 2.48 0.92 -1.56
N TYR A 36 2.78 1.93 -0.74
CA TYR A 36 1.87 3.05 -0.41
C TYR A 36 2.17 4.27 -1.29
N CYS A 37 2.08 4.08 -2.62
CA CYS A 37 2.26 5.14 -3.60
C CYS A 37 1.00 5.29 -4.48
N ALA A 38 0.79 6.47 -5.05
CA ALA A 38 -0.39 6.76 -5.88
C ALA A 38 -0.58 5.73 -7.01
N ARG A 39 0.52 5.28 -7.62
CA ARG A 39 0.51 4.29 -8.73
C ARG A 39 -0.04 2.91 -8.32
N ASN A 40 0.11 2.53 -7.05
CA ASN A 40 -0.38 1.25 -6.53
C ASN A 40 -1.67 1.40 -5.70
N CYS A 41 -2.18 2.63 -5.56
CA CYS A 41 -3.39 2.93 -4.80
C CYS A 41 -4.63 2.65 -5.64
N ARG A 42 -5.67 2.08 -5.00
CA ARG A 42 -7.02 1.96 -5.55
C ARG A 42 -7.97 2.55 -4.52
N ILE A 43 -8.78 3.50 -4.95
CA ILE A 43 -9.77 4.17 -4.10
C ILE A 43 -11.15 3.69 -4.54
N PHE A 44 -11.96 3.32 -3.56
CA PHE A 44 -13.33 2.88 -3.77
C PHE A 44 -14.26 3.86 -3.08
N LEU A 45 -15.24 4.36 -3.84
CA LEU A 45 -16.28 5.27 -3.37
C LEU A 45 -17.63 4.59 -3.59
N TYR A 46 -18.52 4.69 -2.60
CA TYR A 46 -19.83 4.03 -2.65
C TYR A 46 -20.85 4.75 -1.79
N GLY A 47 -22.09 4.82 -2.29
CA GLY A 47 -23.23 5.44 -1.62
C GLY A 47 -23.81 6.61 -2.42
N ASP A 48 -24.76 7.31 -1.81
CA ASP A 48 -25.32 8.56 -2.32
C ASP A 48 -24.39 9.72 -1.94
N ILE A 49 -23.39 9.94 -2.78
CA ILE A 49 -22.34 10.95 -2.58
C ILE A 49 -22.30 11.91 -3.76
N ALA A 50 -22.09 13.19 -3.47
CA ALA A 50 -21.75 14.18 -4.49
C ALA A 50 -20.36 13.86 -5.05
N THR A 51 -20.33 13.20 -6.21
CA THR A 51 -19.11 12.57 -6.74
C THR A 51 -18.05 13.61 -7.06
N GLU A 52 -18.43 14.74 -7.63
CA GLU A 52 -17.52 15.83 -7.98
C GLU A 52 -16.79 16.38 -6.75
N GLU A 53 -17.52 16.67 -5.66
CA GLU A 53 -16.93 17.18 -4.42
C GLU A 53 -15.94 16.19 -3.80
N GLN A 54 -16.26 14.89 -3.85
CA GLN A 54 -15.38 13.85 -3.33
C GLN A 54 -14.12 13.69 -4.19
N LEU A 55 -14.24 13.80 -5.52
CA LEU A 55 -13.10 13.75 -6.42
C LEU A 55 -12.18 14.97 -6.24
N ASP A 56 -12.73 16.17 -6.09
CA ASP A 56 -11.96 17.38 -5.81
C ASP A 56 -11.20 17.29 -4.47
N PHE A 57 -11.88 16.80 -3.43
CA PHE A 57 -11.25 16.51 -2.15
C PHE A 57 -10.12 15.47 -2.28
N LEU A 58 -10.36 14.37 -2.99
CA LEU A 58 -9.38 13.31 -3.16
C LEU A 58 -8.14 13.80 -3.91
N ASP A 59 -8.29 14.60 -4.96
CA ASP A 59 -7.14 15.14 -5.67
C ASP A 59 -6.32 16.06 -4.76
N GLY A 60 -6.96 17.06 -4.14
CA GLY A 60 -6.28 18.06 -3.32
C GLY A 60 -5.68 17.53 -2.02
N ALA A 61 -6.38 16.65 -1.31
CA ALA A 61 -5.98 16.22 0.02
C ALA A 61 -5.12 14.94 0.04
N VAL A 62 -5.32 14.04 -0.93
CA VAL A 62 -4.75 12.69 -0.93
C VAL A 62 -3.79 12.48 -2.10
N MET A 63 -4.21 12.74 -3.34
CA MET A 63 -3.39 12.43 -4.52
C MET A 63 -2.12 13.28 -4.59
N GLN A 64 -2.20 14.59 -4.29
CA GLN A 64 -1.02 15.45 -4.28
C GLN A 64 0.06 14.99 -3.29
N LYS A 65 -0.35 14.49 -2.12
CA LYS A 65 0.58 13.98 -1.10
C LYS A 65 1.20 12.64 -1.46
N LEU A 66 0.50 11.82 -2.25
CA LEU A 66 1.00 10.53 -2.71
C LEU A 66 1.91 10.65 -3.95
N ARG A 67 1.78 11.73 -4.74
CA ARG A 67 2.62 12.00 -5.93
C ARG A 67 4.08 12.33 -5.57
N SER A 68 4.32 12.98 -4.43
CA SER A 68 5.66 13.37 -3.98
C SER A 68 6.52 12.21 -3.45
N GLY A 69 5.95 11.01 -3.30
CA GLY A 69 6.58 9.88 -2.63
C GLY A 69 7.32 8.84 -3.50
N GLY A 70 7.44 9.00 -4.82
CA GLY A 70 7.84 7.88 -5.69
C GLY A 70 8.82 8.20 -6.81
N ARG A 71 10.13 8.14 -6.56
CA ARG A 71 11.06 7.61 -7.58
C ARG A 71 11.07 6.09 -7.40
N ALA A 72 10.44 5.38 -8.33
CA ALA A 72 10.56 3.93 -8.40
C ALA A 72 12.05 3.58 -8.57
N VAL A 73 12.61 2.85 -7.60
CA VAL A 73 13.90 2.17 -7.81
C VAL A 73 13.59 1.01 -8.79
N PRO A 74 14.36 0.86 -9.88
CA PRO A 74 14.17 -0.21 -10.86
C PRO A 74 14.24 -1.60 -10.22
#